data_AF-A0A4U7D416-F1
#
_entry.id   AF-A0A4U7D416-F1
#
_cell.length_a   1.000
_cell.length_b   1.000
_cell.length_c   1.000
_cell.angle_alpha   90.00
_cell.angle_beta   90.00
_cell.angle_gamma   90.00
#
_symmetry.space_group_name_H-M   'P 1'
#
loop_
_entity.id
_entity.type
_entity.pdbx_description
1 polymer ?
#
loop_
_entity_poly.entity_id
_entity_poly.type
_entity_poly.pdbx_seq_one_letter_code
_entity_poly.pdbx_strand_id
1 'polypeptide(L)'
;DYIEYHRDEVTDEYDRKPLITTRYGRPAGNTFRKVLYRVTRPCWRGEGCPHDRDIDSCEATDIDHASKCPSSRSPHDVRSGRVTFYRREDVPRRIVEDRLNASEDILSRHYDRRSDREQAEQRSDFLPDL
;
A
#
# COMPACT_ATOMS: atom_id res chain seq x y z
N ASP A 1 -23.88 0.85 2.30
CA ASP A 1 -23.41 0.17 1.07
C ASP A 1 -22.61 -1.11 1.34
N TYR A 2 -21.26 -1.15 1.41
CA TYR A 2 -20.53 -2.44 1.58
C TYR A 2 -21.00 -3.27 2.78
N ILE A 3 -21.09 -2.66 3.96
CA ILE A 3 -21.49 -3.36 5.19
C ILE A 3 -22.92 -3.93 5.07
N GLU A 4 -23.77 -3.29 4.29
CA GLU A 4 -25.20 -3.60 4.17
C GLU A 4 -25.47 -4.64 3.08
N TYR A 5 -24.77 -4.57 1.94
CA TYR A 5 -25.10 -5.36 0.76
C TYR A 5 -24.01 -6.34 0.31
N HIS A 6 -22.77 -6.18 0.76
CA HIS A 6 -21.61 -6.92 0.21
C HIS A 6 -20.78 -7.65 1.27
N ARG A 7 -20.95 -7.30 2.54
CA ARG A 7 -20.24 -7.94 3.65
C ARG A 7 -20.97 -9.22 4.04
N ASP A 8 -20.29 -10.35 3.94
CA ASP A 8 -20.77 -11.62 4.45
C ASP A 8 -20.99 -11.56 5.96
N GLU A 9 -22.10 -12.15 6.43
CA GLU A 9 -22.41 -12.23 7.86
C GLU A 9 -21.64 -13.37 8.54
N VAL A 10 -20.33 -13.19 8.68
CA VAL A 10 -19.42 -14.18 9.28
C VAL A 10 -18.80 -13.69 10.59
N THR A 11 -18.51 -14.64 11.46
CA THR A 11 -17.80 -14.48 12.74
C THR A 11 -16.50 -15.29 12.71
N ASP A 12 -15.42 -14.77 13.29
CA ASP A 12 -14.15 -15.51 13.38
C ASP A 12 -14.03 -16.36 14.66
N GLU A 13 -12.93 -17.12 14.78
CA GLU A 13 -12.65 -18.02 15.91
C GLU A 13 -12.56 -17.34 17.30
N TYR A 14 -12.59 -16.01 17.33
CA TYR A 14 -12.56 -15.20 18.56
C TYR A 14 -13.88 -14.42 18.76
N ASP A 15 -14.97 -14.86 18.13
CA ASP A 15 -16.29 -14.24 18.18
C ASP A 15 -16.35 -12.79 17.64
N ARG A 16 -15.40 -12.40 16.78
CA ARG A 16 -15.37 -11.05 16.20
C ARG A 16 -16.12 -11.03 14.87
N LYS A 17 -16.78 -9.92 14.58
CA LYS A 17 -17.39 -9.61 13.27
C LYS A 17 -16.40 -8.81 12.42
N PRO A 18 -15.55 -9.45 11.59
CA PRO A 18 -14.54 -8.74 10.80
C PRO A 18 -15.19 -7.74 9.84
N LEU A 19 -14.60 -6.55 9.70
CA LEU A 19 -15.10 -5.52 8.79
C LEU A 19 -15.09 -6.03 7.34
N ILE A 20 -13.94 -6.55 6.88
CA ILE A 20 -13.80 -7.13 5.56
C ILE A 20 -13.94 -8.64 5.65
N THR A 21 -14.78 -9.20 4.78
CA THR A 21 -15.14 -10.62 4.79
C THR A 21 -14.96 -11.26 3.42
N THR A 22 -14.99 -12.59 3.43
CA THR A 22 -15.14 -13.42 2.25
C THR A 22 -16.12 -14.55 2.58
N ARG A 23 -16.57 -15.29 1.56
CA ARG A 23 -17.32 -16.55 1.76
C ARG A 23 -16.63 -17.59 2.67
N TYR A 24 -15.33 -17.41 2.95
CA TYR A 24 -14.53 -18.26 3.84
C TYR A 24 -14.27 -17.62 5.22
N GLY A 25 -14.95 -16.54 5.57
CA GLY A 25 -14.71 -15.82 6.83
C GLY A 25 -13.73 -14.64 6.68
N ARG A 26 -12.94 -14.39 7.73
CA ARG A 26 -11.93 -13.32 7.73
C ARG A 26 -10.83 -13.62 6.70
N PRO A 27 -10.55 -12.72 5.75
CA PRO A 27 -9.48 -12.93 4.78
C PRO A 27 -8.11 -12.99 5.45
N ALA A 28 -7.29 -13.95 5.02
CA ALA A 28 -5.87 -13.99 5.36
C ALA A 28 -5.11 -12.80 4.75
N GLY A 29 -3.99 -12.41 5.36
CA GLY A 29 -3.15 -11.31 4.84
C GLY A 29 -2.71 -11.51 3.39
N ASN A 30 -2.45 -12.76 2.98
CA ASN A 30 -2.08 -13.10 1.62
C ASN A 30 -3.19 -12.78 0.59
N THR A 31 -4.47 -12.85 1.00
CA THR A 31 -5.60 -12.47 0.14
C THR A 31 -5.49 -11.01 -0.27
N PHE A 32 -5.24 -10.10 0.68
CA PHE A 32 -5.05 -8.68 0.38
C PHE A 32 -3.82 -8.43 -0.49
N ARG A 33 -2.72 -9.15 -0.24
CA ARG A 33 -1.51 -9.05 -1.07
C ARG A 33 -1.81 -9.42 -2.53
N LYS A 34 -2.48 -10.55 -2.78
CA LYS A 34 -2.86 -10.97 -4.14
C LYS A 34 -3.80 -9.96 -4.80
N VAL A 35 -4.78 -9.44 -4.06
CA VAL A 35 -5.68 -8.40 -4.57
C VAL A 35 -4.91 -7.14 -4.97
N LEU A 36 -4.00 -6.64 -4.13
CA LEU A 36 -3.21 -5.46 -4.46
C LEU A 36 -2.36 -5.67 -5.71
N TYR A 37 -1.66 -6.79 -5.82
CA TYR A 37 -0.90 -7.10 -7.03
C TYR A 37 -1.79 -7.19 -8.26
N ARG A 38 -3.00 -7.73 -8.12
CA ARG A 38 -3.95 -7.80 -9.22
C ARG A 38 -4.37 -6.40 -9.70
N VAL A 39 -4.89 -5.58 -8.78
CA VAL A 39 -5.59 -4.33 -9.12
C VAL A 39 -4.67 -3.16 -9.48
N THR A 40 -3.40 -3.25 -9.08
CA THR A 40 -2.41 -2.20 -9.38
C THR A 40 -1.78 -2.35 -10.76
N ARG A 41 -1.87 -3.54 -11.37
CA ARG A 41 -1.43 -3.77 -12.76
C ARG A 41 -2.30 -2.97 -13.75
N PRO A 42 -1.69 -2.17 -14.65
CA PRO A 42 -2.42 -1.39 -15.67
C PRO A 42 -3.33 -2.24 -16.55
N CYS A 43 -2.83 -3.37 -17.06
CA CYS A 43 -3.59 -4.27 -17.92
C CYS A 43 -4.82 -4.89 -17.25
N TRP A 44 -4.82 -5.05 -15.91
CA TRP A 44 -6.01 -5.52 -15.21
C TRP A 44 -7.16 -4.50 -15.25
N ARG A 45 -6.84 -3.20 -15.37
CA ARG A 45 -7.80 -2.10 -15.52
C ARG A 45 -8.15 -1.81 -16.98
N GLY A 46 -7.62 -2.59 -17.93
CA GLY A 46 -7.82 -2.37 -19.37
C GLY A 46 -6.86 -1.35 -20.01
N GLU A 47 -5.82 -0.93 -19.30
CA GLU A 47 -4.77 -0.06 -19.86
C GLU A 47 -3.73 -0.88 -20.64
N GLY A 48 -3.07 -0.26 -21.62
CA GLY A 48 -1.91 -0.85 -22.29
C GLY A 48 -0.74 -1.09 -21.31
N CYS A 49 0.20 -1.96 -21.69
CA CYS A 49 1.36 -2.23 -20.85
C CYS A 49 2.40 -1.10 -20.98
N PRO A 50 2.78 -0.40 -19.89
CA PRO A 50 3.78 0.67 -19.94
C PRO A 50 5.23 0.17 -19.91
N HIS A 51 5.43 -1.16 -19.97
CA HIS A 51 6.74 -1.82 -19.89
C HIS A 51 7.09 -2.56 -21.19
N ASP A 52 6.44 -2.19 -22.30
CA ASP A 52 6.63 -2.80 -23.61
C ASP A 52 6.46 -4.35 -23.61
N ARG A 53 5.62 -4.88 -22.71
CA ARG A 53 5.27 -6.31 -22.68
C ARG A 53 3.97 -6.53 -23.45
N ASP A 54 3.96 -7.54 -24.31
CA ASP A 54 2.73 -8.07 -24.89
C ASP A 54 1.86 -8.70 -23.79
N ILE A 55 0.59 -8.29 -23.70
CA ILE A 55 -0.31 -8.69 -22.61
C ILE A 55 -0.68 -10.16 -22.73
N ASP A 56 -0.89 -10.66 -23.96
CA ASP A 56 -1.38 -12.02 -24.21
C ASP A 56 -0.36 -13.10 -23.79
N SER A 57 0.93 -12.76 -23.84
CA SER A 57 2.03 -13.63 -23.44
C SER A 57 2.69 -13.24 -22.11
N CYS A 58 2.23 -12.19 -21.43
CA CYS A 58 2.86 -11.72 -20.20
C CYS A 58 2.57 -12.63 -19.00
N GLU A 59 3.61 -13.25 -18.43
CA GLU A 59 3.50 -14.09 -17.22
C GLU A 59 2.85 -13.37 -16.05
N ALA A 60 3.03 -12.05 -15.95
CA ALA A 60 2.53 -11.28 -14.83
C ALA A 60 1.03 -11.00 -14.92
N THR A 61 0.32 -11.54 -15.92
CA THR A 61 -1.16 -11.57 -15.98
C THR A 61 -1.75 -12.66 -15.09
N ASP A 62 -1.03 -13.78 -14.92
CA ASP A 62 -1.34 -14.82 -13.94
C ASP A 62 -1.26 -14.25 -12.51
N ILE A 63 -2.25 -14.60 -11.68
CA ILE A 63 -2.36 -14.10 -10.32
C ILE A 63 -1.21 -14.56 -9.43
N ASP A 64 -0.67 -15.75 -9.65
CA ASP A 64 0.44 -16.26 -8.85
C ASP A 64 1.78 -15.62 -9.24
N HIS A 65 1.84 -15.05 -10.43
CA HIS A 65 2.99 -14.32 -10.97
C HIS A 65 2.77 -12.80 -11.01
N ALA A 66 1.65 -12.30 -10.47
CA ALA A 66 1.26 -10.89 -10.55
C ALA A 66 2.27 -9.91 -9.95
N SER A 67 3.12 -10.36 -9.02
CA SER A 67 4.21 -9.56 -8.45
C SER A 67 5.36 -9.31 -9.42
N LYS A 68 5.45 -10.04 -10.53
CA LYS A 68 6.50 -9.87 -11.55
C LYS A 68 6.23 -8.70 -12.51
N CYS A 69 5.08 -8.05 -12.41
CA CYS A 69 4.81 -6.81 -13.14
C CYS A 69 5.51 -5.64 -12.41
N PRO A 70 6.33 -4.81 -13.07
CA PRO A 70 6.99 -3.67 -12.43
C PRO A 70 6.02 -2.59 -11.92
N SER A 71 4.80 -2.52 -12.48
CA SER A 71 3.73 -1.66 -11.96
C SER A 71 2.94 -2.25 -10.80
N SER A 72 3.14 -3.54 -10.47
CA SER A 72 2.47 -4.19 -9.35
C SER A 72 2.91 -3.56 -8.03
N ARG A 73 1.98 -3.34 -7.12
CA ARG A 73 2.26 -2.76 -5.79
C ARG A 73 1.86 -3.72 -4.69
N SER A 74 2.77 -3.88 -3.74
CA SER A 74 2.60 -4.67 -2.53
C SER A 74 1.85 -3.88 -1.45
N PRO A 75 1.34 -4.56 -0.40
CA PRO A 75 0.87 -3.87 0.81
C PRO A 75 1.90 -2.90 1.40
N HIS A 76 3.19 -3.24 1.29
CA HIS A 76 4.27 -2.40 1.78
C HIS A 76 4.38 -1.10 0.97
N ASP A 77 4.19 -1.12 -0.36
CA ASP A 77 4.17 0.09 -1.18
C ASP A 77 3.06 1.06 -0.75
N VAL A 78 1.87 0.55 -0.43
CA VAL A 78 0.74 1.38 0.06
C VAL A 78 1.12 2.04 1.39
N ARG A 79 1.75 1.29 2.29
CA ARG A 79 2.23 1.82 3.58
C ARG A 79 3.32 2.86 3.38
N SER A 80 4.31 2.62 2.52
CA SER A 80 5.34 3.59 2.14
C SER A 80 4.72 4.88 1.59
N GLY A 81 3.70 4.76 0.74
CA GLY A 81 2.97 5.91 0.21
C GLY A 81 2.33 6.77 1.31
N ARG A 82 1.69 6.14 2.31
CA ARG A 82 1.11 6.87 3.44
C ARG A 82 2.16 7.55 4.32
N VAL A 83 3.27 6.87 4.59
CA VAL A 83 4.40 7.44 5.36
C VAL A 83 4.97 8.65 4.62
N THR A 84 5.25 8.49 3.34
CA THR A 84 5.80 9.55 2.48
C THR A 84 4.85 10.76 2.44
N PHE A 85 3.54 10.52 2.31
CA PHE A 85 2.53 11.59 2.37
C PHE A 85 2.60 12.36 3.68
N TYR A 86 2.55 11.68 4.83
CA TYR A 86 2.64 12.36 6.13
C TYR A 86 3.94 13.15 6.31
N ARG A 87 5.06 12.63 5.80
CA ARG A 87 6.33 13.32 5.86
C ARG A 87 6.36 14.57 4.98
N ARG A 88 5.78 14.52 3.78
CA ARG A 88 5.67 15.69 2.88
C ARG A 88 4.74 16.78 3.42
N GLU A 89 3.73 16.39 4.20
CA GLU A 89 2.81 17.32 4.86
C GLU A 89 3.29 17.78 6.25
N ASP A 90 4.59 17.58 6.55
CA ASP A 90 5.21 17.97 7.83
C ASP A 90 4.45 17.52 9.08
N VAL A 91 3.77 16.36 8.99
CA VAL A 91 3.03 15.80 10.12
C VAL A 91 4.02 15.46 11.23
N PRO A 92 3.79 15.90 12.49
CA PRO A 92 4.73 15.67 13.58
C PRO A 92 5.10 14.20 13.74
N ARG A 93 6.39 13.93 13.90
CA ARG A 93 6.98 12.58 13.96
C ARG A 93 6.23 11.65 14.92
N ARG A 94 6.00 12.13 16.13
CA ARG A 94 5.26 11.40 17.18
C ARG A 94 3.85 10.98 16.74
N ILE A 95 3.14 11.84 16.02
CA ILE A 95 1.80 11.53 15.50
C ILE A 95 1.89 10.46 14.41
N VAL A 96 2.91 10.50 13.55
CA VAL A 96 3.14 9.47 12.54
C VAL A 96 3.45 8.12 13.18
N GLU A 97 4.32 8.10 14.20
CA GLU A 97 4.67 6.90 14.96
C GLU A 97 3.45 6.28 15.62
N ASP A 98 2.69 7.07 16.39
CA ASP A 98 1.47 6.62 17.08
C ASP A 98 0.43 6.10 16.09
N ARG A 99 0.25 6.81 14.97
CA ARG A 99 -0.78 6.47 13.97
C ARG A 99 -0.44 5.21 13.17
N LEU A 100 0.84 5.00 12.88
CA LEU A 100 1.29 3.88 12.07
C LEU A 100 1.79 2.70 12.90
N ASN A 101 1.95 2.88 14.21
CA ASN A 101 2.53 1.91 15.14
C ASN A 101 3.90 1.41 14.63
N ALA A 102 4.81 2.34 14.34
CA ALA A 102 6.18 2.05 13.91
C ALA A 102 7.11 3.19 14.33
N SER A 103 8.31 2.85 14.79
CA SER A 103 9.30 3.85 15.18
C SER A 103 9.80 4.65 13.98
N GLU A 104 10.27 5.87 14.24
CA GLU A 104 10.85 6.76 13.24
C GLU A 104 11.97 6.09 12.45
N ASP A 105 12.88 5.38 13.12
CA ASP A 105 13.99 4.69 12.45
C ASP A 105 13.48 3.65 11.43
N ILE A 106 12.44 2.90 11.78
CA ILE A 106 11.80 1.94 10.87
C ILE A 106 11.11 2.66 9.72
N LEU A 107 10.43 3.76 10.00
CA LEU A 107 9.74 4.57 9.00
C LEU A 107 10.71 5.20 8.00
N SER A 108 11.81 5.76 8.48
CA SER A 108 12.86 6.36 7.65
C SER A 108 13.57 5.31 6.80
N ARG A 109 14.03 4.20 7.42
CA ARG A 109 14.83 3.19 6.73
C ARG A 109 14.07 2.38 5.68
N HIS A 110 12.80 2.09 5.94
CA HIS A 110 12.06 1.13 5.13
C HIS A 110 10.92 1.76 4.32
N TYR A 111 10.38 2.92 4.74
CA TYR A 111 9.11 3.41 4.19
C TYR A 111 9.16 4.79 3.54
N ASP A 112 10.04 5.69 3.99
CA ASP A 112 10.19 7.03 3.41
C ASP A 112 10.80 6.93 2.00
N ARG A 113 10.10 7.50 1.01
CA ARG A 113 10.53 7.50 -0.40
C ARG A 113 11.01 8.86 -0.90
N ARG A 114 11.16 9.84 -0.02
CA ARG A 114 11.68 11.15 -0.39
C ARG A 114 13.18 11.05 -0.69
N SER A 115 13.60 11.74 -1.74
CA SER A 115 15.01 11.95 -2.06
C SER A 115 15.71 12.77 -0.99
N ASP A 116 17.05 12.67 -0.91
CA ASP A 116 17.86 13.48 -0.01
C ASP A 116 17.64 14.99 -0.20
N ARG A 117 17.35 15.39 -1.44
CA ARG A 117 17.03 16.76 -1.82
C ARG A 117 15.69 17.22 -1.25
N GLU A 118 14.62 16.46 -1.44
CA GLU A 118 13.30 16.76 -0.84
C GLU A 118 13.40 16.87 0.68
N GLN A 119 14.18 15.99 1.31
CA GLN A 119 14.41 16.05 2.76
C GLN A 119 15.24 17.28 3.16
N ALA A 120 16.18 17.73 2.33
CA ALA A 120 16.98 18.93 2.58
C ALA A 120 16.14 20.20 2.44
N GLU A 121 15.35 20.31 1.36
CA GLU A 121 14.44 21.44 1.11
C GLU A 121 13.47 21.61 2.28
N GLN A 122 12.82 20.53 2.73
CA GLN A 122 11.94 20.60 3.91
C GLN A 122 12.68 21.02 5.18
N ARG A 123 13.93 20.56 5.40
CA ARG A 123 14.70 20.99 6.58
C ARG A 123 15.02 22.48 6.52
N SER A 124 15.30 23.02 5.33
CA SER A 124 15.58 24.43 5.13
C SER A 124 14.42 25.32 5.58
N ASP A 125 13.17 24.89 5.43
CA ASP A 125 11.99 25.64 5.89
C ASP A 125 11.95 25.87 7.42
N PHE A 126 12.71 25.08 8.19
CA PHE A 126 12.80 25.18 9.65
C PHE A 126 14.12 25.79 10.14
N LEU A 127 15.04 26.13 9.23
CA LEU A 127 16.30 26.79 9.57
C LEU A 127 16.16 28.31 9.40
N PRO A 128 16.87 29.11 10.22
CA PRO A 128 16.87 30.56 10.04
C PRO A 128 17.51 30.95 8.70
N ASP A 129 16.97 32.00 8.06
CA ASP A 129 17.63 32.65 6.93
C ASP A 129 18.98 33.24 7.38
N LEU A 130 20.02 33.04 6.57
CA LEU A 130 21.37 33.57 6.79
C LEU A 130 21.52 34.99 6.23
#